data_AF-A0A175VYC4-F1
#
_entry.id   AF-A0A175VYC4-F1
#
_cell.length_a   1.000
_cell.length_b   1.000
_cell.length_c   1.000
_cell.angle_alpha   90.00
_cell.angle_beta   90.00
_cell.angle_gamma   90.00
#
_symmetry.space_group_name_H-M   'P 1'
#
loop_
_entity.id
_entity.type
_entity.pdbx_description
1 polymer ?
#
loop_
_entity_poly.entity_id
_entity_poly.type
_entity_poly.pdbx_seq_one_letter_code
_entity_poly.pdbx_strand_id
1 'polypeptide(L)'
;MPLGPFATKSDFVSQFLVKWPREVPGWITLAVIDKTRPPSAEDDEGELAGMMSYLRTSTTHLSTEIGGIVVLPPYHRTHVTTNAVGLMLQFALGSVQNGGMGLRRVEWQTSTMNIASIRVAERMGFRREAVLRWHFVFPQGTKNNKIGNGRPLPPGSPDGDLGRDTVVLGLCWDDWEQEAREKVEEAMARTK
;
A
#
# COMPACT_ATOMS: atom_id res chain seq x y z
N MET A 1 2.58 2.34 8.34
CA MET A 1 1.22 2.88 8.54
C MET A 1 1.10 3.36 9.97
N PRO A 2 0.59 4.58 10.25
CA PRO A 2 0.38 5.08 11.61
C PRO A 2 -0.75 4.33 12.34
N LEU A 3 -1.58 3.60 11.59
CA LEU A 3 -2.62 2.75 12.13
C LEU A 3 -2.10 1.45 12.73
N GLY A 4 -2.86 0.98 13.71
CA GLY A 4 -2.62 -0.26 14.43
C GLY A 4 -1.38 -0.23 15.34
N PRO A 5 -1.12 -1.30 16.09
CA PRO A 5 -1.84 -2.57 16.04
C PRO A 5 -3.29 -2.47 16.53
N PHE A 6 -4.17 -3.33 16.02
CA PHE A 6 -5.56 -3.43 16.46
C PHE A 6 -5.67 -4.53 17.52
N ALA A 7 -6.37 -4.25 18.63
CA ALA A 7 -6.41 -5.18 19.76
C ALA A 7 -7.28 -6.42 19.48
N THR A 8 -8.31 -6.27 18.63
CA THR A 8 -9.25 -7.34 18.28
C THR A 8 -9.67 -7.25 16.82
N LYS A 9 -10.28 -8.31 16.28
CA LYS A 9 -10.92 -8.28 14.96
C LYS A 9 -11.99 -7.18 14.88
N SER A 10 -12.80 -7.01 15.93
CA SER A 10 -13.83 -5.97 16.00
C SER A 10 -13.21 -4.56 15.92
N ASP A 11 -12.07 -4.37 16.59
CA ASP A 11 -11.31 -3.13 16.56
C ASP A 11 -10.75 -2.85 15.15
N PHE A 12 -10.17 -3.86 14.50
CA PHE A 12 -9.73 -3.76 13.12
C PHE A 12 -10.88 -3.40 12.17
N VAL A 13 -12.02 -4.10 12.24
CA VAL A 13 -13.16 -3.84 11.37
C VAL A 13 -13.71 -2.43 11.60
N SER A 14 -14.01 -2.08 12.85
CA SER A 14 -14.64 -0.81 13.18
C SER A 14 -13.75 0.39 12.85
N GLN A 15 -12.44 0.31 13.13
CA GLN A 15 -11.53 1.43 12.88
C GLN A 15 -11.04 1.47 11.43
N PHE A 16 -10.52 0.36 10.91
CA PHE A 16 -9.85 0.34 9.61
C PHE A 16 -10.79 0.16 8.44
N LEU A 17 -11.76 -0.76 8.52
CA LEU A 17 -12.64 -1.09 7.39
C LEU A 17 -13.91 -0.23 7.35
N VAL A 18 -14.32 0.35 8.48
CA VAL A 18 -15.56 1.15 8.56
C VAL A 18 -15.27 2.63 8.77
N LYS A 19 -14.65 3.01 9.89
CA LYS A 19 -14.48 4.42 10.26
C LYS A 19 -13.65 5.18 9.23
N TRP A 20 -12.46 4.68 8.91
CA TRP A 20 -11.54 5.38 8.02
C TRP A 20 -12.07 5.55 6.59
N PRO A 21 -12.63 4.53 5.94
CA PRO A 21 -13.22 4.71 4.61
C PRO A 21 -14.40 5.70 4.58
N ARG A 22 -15.11 5.87 5.70
CA ARG A 22 -16.15 6.90 5.83
C ARG A 22 -15.57 8.30 5.99
N GLU A 23 -14.46 8.45 6.70
CA GLU A 23 -13.84 9.74 6.99
C GLU A 23 -12.91 10.23 5.87
N VAL A 24 -12.37 9.32 5.05
CA VAL A 24 -11.44 9.62 3.96
C VAL A 24 -12.04 9.16 2.62
N PRO A 25 -12.70 10.06 1.87
CA PRO A 25 -13.22 9.74 0.55
C PRO A 25 -12.16 9.14 -0.38
N GLY A 26 -12.59 8.21 -1.24
CA GLY A 26 -11.70 7.51 -2.15
C GLY A 26 -10.82 6.45 -1.47
N TRP A 27 -11.26 5.93 -0.32
CA TRP A 27 -10.66 4.76 0.30
C TRP A 27 -11.48 3.51 -0.01
N ILE A 28 -10.86 2.50 -0.62
CA ILE A 28 -11.43 1.16 -0.76
C ILE A 28 -10.35 0.11 -0.44
N THR A 29 -10.70 -0.87 0.38
CA THR A 29 -9.81 -1.99 0.74
C THR A 29 -10.30 -3.25 0.04
N LEU A 30 -9.37 -3.95 -0.61
CA LEU A 30 -9.58 -5.20 -1.32
C LEU A 30 -8.90 -6.35 -0.57
N ALA A 31 -9.54 -7.52 -0.55
CA ALA A 31 -8.89 -8.75 -0.14
C ALA A 31 -7.93 -9.21 -1.24
N VAL A 32 -6.79 -9.77 -0.84
CA VAL A 32 -5.85 -10.42 -1.77
C VAL A 32 -6.04 -11.92 -1.62
N ILE A 33 -6.52 -12.57 -2.68
CA ILE A 33 -6.75 -14.02 -2.73
C ILE A 33 -5.65 -14.67 -3.56
N ASP A 34 -4.93 -15.63 -2.99
CA ASP A 34 -3.95 -16.43 -3.72
C ASP A 34 -4.64 -17.61 -4.40
N LYS A 35 -5.01 -17.42 -5.66
CA LYS A 35 -5.67 -18.44 -6.50
C LYS A 35 -4.78 -19.63 -6.88
N THR A 36 -3.51 -19.64 -6.46
CA THR A 36 -2.64 -20.82 -6.60
C THR A 36 -2.85 -21.82 -5.46
N ARG A 37 -3.56 -21.42 -4.41
CA ARG A 37 -3.97 -22.26 -3.28
C ARG A 37 -5.36 -22.87 -3.55
N PRO A 38 -5.67 -24.03 -2.93
CA PRO A 38 -7.02 -24.56 -3.00
C PRO A 38 -8.04 -23.58 -2.40
N PRO A 39 -9.32 -23.70 -2.78
CA PRO A 39 -10.41 -22.97 -2.14
C PRO A 39 -10.34 -23.08 -0.61
N SER A 40 -10.67 -21.99 0.08
CA SER A 40 -10.60 -21.86 1.53
C SER A 40 -11.98 -21.54 2.12
N ALA A 41 -12.06 -21.39 3.45
CA ALA A 41 -13.30 -20.94 4.09
C ALA A 41 -13.58 -19.46 3.78
N GLU A 42 -12.54 -18.71 3.40
CA GLU A 42 -12.58 -17.28 3.10
C GLU A 42 -13.01 -16.98 1.66
N ASP A 43 -12.66 -17.84 0.69
CA ASP A 43 -12.91 -17.62 -0.74
C ASP A 43 -12.93 -18.95 -1.53
N ASP A 44 -13.87 -19.09 -2.46
CA ASP A 44 -14.05 -20.31 -3.26
C ASP A 44 -13.06 -20.45 -4.41
N GLU A 45 -12.26 -19.40 -4.68
CA GLU A 45 -11.23 -19.40 -5.73
C GLU A 45 -9.80 -19.54 -5.19
N GLY A 46 -9.58 -19.49 -3.86
CA GLY A 46 -8.26 -19.61 -3.26
C GLY A 46 -8.21 -19.30 -1.76
N GLU A 47 -7.03 -18.91 -1.27
CA GLU A 47 -6.80 -18.61 0.15
C GLU A 47 -6.55 -17.11 0.39
N LEU A 48 -7.08 -16.56 1.48
CA LEU A 48 -6.84 -15.17 1.86
C LEU A 48 -5.36 -14.94 2.17
N ALA A 49 -4.67 -14.18 1.33
CA ALA A 49 -3.25 -13.88 1.45
C ALA A 49 -2.96 -12.51 2.07
N GLY A 50 -3.98 -11.64 2.19
CA GLY A 50 -3.85 -10.32 2.79
C GLY A 50 -4.87 -9.32 2.29
N MET A 51 -4.48 -8.04 2.31
CA MET A 51 -5.30 -6.93 1.81
C MET A 51 -4.42 -5.80 1.27
N MET A 52 -4.98 -5.01 0.35
CA MET A 52 -4.42 -3.76 -0.14
C MET A 52 -5.54 -2.77 -0.41
N SER A 53 -5.24 -1.48 -0.43
CA SER A 53 -6.25 -0.44 -0.56
C SER A 53 -5.87 0.58 -1.62
N TYR A 54 -6.87 1.07 -2.36
CA TYR A 54 -6.77 2.39 -2.99
C TYR A 54 -7.12 3.43 -1.95
N LEU A 55 -6.25 4.43 -1.79
CA LEU A 55 -6.38 5.50 -0.82
C LEU A 55 -6.49 6.85 -1.53
N ARG A 56 -7.29 7.77 -0.98
CA ARG A 56 -7.41 9.16 -1.46
C ARG A 56 -7.66 9.26 -2.98
N THR A 57 -8.43 8.32 -3.53
CA THR A 57 -8.80 8.36 -4.96
C THR A 57 -9.52 9.67 -5.28
N SER A 58 -8.98 10.40 -6.24
CA SER A 58 -9.55 11.65 -6.74
C SER A 58 -10.01 11.45 -8.18
N THR A 59 -11.31 11.50 -8.40
CA THR A 59 -11.90 11.52 -9.75
C THR A 59 -11.63 12.84 -10.47
N THR A 60 -11.45 13.94 -9.73
CA THR A 60 -11.09 15.26 -10.27
C THR A 60 -9.65 15.30 -10.79
N HIS A 61 -8.72 14.73 -10.02
CA HIS A 61 -7.31 14.71 -10.39
C HIS A 61 -6.88 13.45 -11.14
N LEU A 62 -7.78 12.46 -11.28
CA LEU A 62 -7.51 11.16 -11.90
C LEU A 62 -6.27 10.53 -11.24
N SER A 63 -6.32 10.40 -9.93
CA SER A 63 -5.20 9.88 -9.14
C SER A 63 -5.67 9.00 -8.00
N THR A 64 -4.83 8.09 -7.56
CA THR A 64 -5.03 7.28 -6.35
C THR A 64 -3.69 7.04 -5.67
N GLU A 65 -3.71 6.58 -4.43
CA GLU A 65 -2.57 5.93 -3.79
C GLU A 65 -2.84 4.43 -3.66
N ILE A 66 -1.83 3.59 -3.86
CA ILE A 66 -1.87 2.20 -3.38
C ILE A 66 -1.22 2.20 -1.98
N GLY A 67 -2.00 1.78 -1.00
CA GLY A 67 -1.60 1.74 0.40
C GLY A 67 -2.38 0.69 1.17
N GLY A 68 -2.46 0.81 2.50
CA GLY A 68 -3.22 -0.17 3.29
C GLY A 68 -2.64 -1.60 3.29
N ILE A 69 -1.42 -1.78 2.75
CA ILE A 69 -0.90 -3.10 2.39
C ILE A 69 -0.58 -3.94 3.61
N VAL A 70 -1.22 -5.10 3.69
CA VAL A 70 -0.89 -6.17 4.64
C VAL A 70 -0.85 -7.48 3.85
N VAL A 71 0.28 -8.16 3.92
CA VAL A 71 0.43 -9.53 3.40
C VAL A 71 0.65 -10.43 4.60
N LEU A 72 -0.10 -11.53 4.67
CA LEU A 72 -0.01 -12.45 5.80
C LEU A 72 1.33 -13.20 5.80
N PRO A 73 1.88 -13.57 6.98
CA PRO A 73 3.22 -14.15 7.09
C PRO A 73 3.54 -15.33 6.14
N PRO A 74 2.63 -16.28 5.88
CA PRO A 74 2.89 -17.38 4.93
C PRO A 74 3.17 -16.94 3.49
N TYR A 75 2.74 -15.73 3.11
CA TYR A 75 2.86 -15.17 1.77
C TYR A 75 3.97 -14.11 1.68
N HIS A 76 4.78 -13.95 2.74
CA HIS A 76 5.94 -13.09 2.67
C HIS A 76 6.97 -13.68 1.73
N ARG A 77 7.56 -12.83 0.88
CA ARG A 77 8.57 -13.22 -0.12
C ARG A 77 8.08 -14.25 -1.16
N THR A 78 6.78 -14.25 -1.45
CA THR A 78 6.16 -15.01 -2.55
C THR A 78 5.69 -14.07 -3.68
N HIS A 79 5.00 -14.62 -4.68
CA HIS A 79 4.38 -13.91 -5.80
C HIS A 79 3.29 -12.92 -5.38
N VAL A 80 2.66 -13.11 -4.22
CA VAL A 80 1.43 -12.42 -3.80
C VAL A 80 1.55 -10.90 -3.83
N THR A 81 2.60 -10.33 -3.24
CA THR A 81 2.73 -8.86 -3.19
C THR A 81 2.88 -8.27 -4.60
N THR A 82 3.74 -8.88 -5.42
CA THR A 82 4.02 -8.42 -6.78
C THR A 82 2.77 -8.50 -7.65
N ASN A 83 2.04 -9.63 -7.58
CA ASN A 83 0.83 -9.84 -8.38
C ASN A 83 -0.32 -8.95 -7.93
N ALA A 84 -0.57 -8.81 -6.63
CA ALA A 84 -1.63 -7.94 -6.13
C ALA A 84 -1.39 -6.47 -6.51
N VAL A 85 -0.16 -5.96 -6.34
CA VAL A 85 0.18 -4.60 -6.78
C VAL A 85 0.05 -4.46 -8.29
N GLY A 86 0.49 -5.46 -9.06
CA GLY A 86 0.42 -5.44 -10.52
C GLY A 86 -1.01 -5.39 -11.04
N LEU A 87 -1.92 -6.21 -10.50
CA LEU A 87 -3.34 -6.18 -10.82
C LEU A 87 -3.97 -4.82 -10.46
N MET A 88 -3.60 -4.23 -9.32
CA MET A 88 -4.06 -2.89 -8.96
C MET A 88 -3.53 -1.82 -9.93
N LEU A 89 -2.27 -1.89 -10.33
CA LEU A 89 -1.72 -0.95 -11.32
C LEU A 89 -2.40 -1.07 -12.68
N GLN A 90 -2.61 -2.32 -13.15
CA GLN A 90 -3.33 -2.58 -14.40
C GLN A 90 -4.75 -2.00 -14.37
N PHE A 91 -5.47 -2.16 -13.26
CA PHE A 91 -6.80 -1.58 -13.12
C PHE A 91 -6.75 -0.04 -12.99
N ALA A 92 -5.78 0.51 -12.25
CA ALA A 92 -5.71 1.95 -12.01
C ALA A 92 -5.29 2.76 -13.24
N LEU A 93 -4.24 2.33 -13.92
CA LEU A 93 -3.63 3.05 -15.05
C LEU A 93 -4.15 2.55 -16.41
N GLY A 94 -4.72 1.34 -16.46
CA GLY A 94 -5.34 0.81 -17.67
C GLY A 94 -6.46 1.71 -18.20
N SER A 95 -6.57 1.78 -19.52
CA SER A 95 -7.58 2.62 -20.18
C SER A 95 -9.00 2.19 -19.84
N VAL A 96 -9.93 3.15 -19.88
CA VAL A 96 -11.37 2.87 -19.66
C VAL A 96 -11.90 1.89 -20.71
N GLN A 97 -11.37 1.94 -21.93
CA GLN A 97 -11.74 1.02 -23.01
C GLN A 97 -11.37 -0.43 -22.69
N ASN A 98 -10.33 -0.65 -21.89
CA ASN A 98 -9.87 -1.97 -21.45
C ASN A 98 -10.39 -2.34 -20.05
N GLY A 99 -11.38 -1.62 -19.53
CA GLY A 99 -11.98 -1.86 -18.22
C GLY A 99 -11.18 -1.33 -17.03
N GLY A 100 -10.14 -0.53 -17.25
CA GLY A 100 -9.42 0.17 -16.19
C GLY A 100 -10.06 1.51 -15.80
N MET A 101 -9.48 2.19 -14.81
CA MET A 101 -9.93 3.48 -14.31
C MET A 101 -9.40 4.66 -15.15
N GLY A 102 -8.38 4.46 -15.99
CA GLY A 102 -7.75 5.51 -16.80
C GLY A 102 -7.16 6.65 -15.98
N LEU A 103 -6.62 6.34 -14.78
CA LEU A 103 -6.02 7.36 -13.93
C LEU A 103 -4.71 7.87 -14.52
N ARG A 104 -4.39 9.14 -14.23
CA ARG A 104 -3.13 9.77 -14.62
C ARG A 104 -1.97 9.42 -13.69
N ARG A 105 -2.26 9.02 -12.45
CA ARG A 105 -1.25 8.84 -11.40
C ARG A 105 -1.65 7.83 -10.34
N VAL A 106 -0.69 6.98 -9.97
CA VAL A 106 -0.72 6.19 -8.75
C VAL A 106 0.43 6.63 -7.85
N GLU A 107 0.11 6.94 -6.60
CA GLU A 107 1.08 7.26 -5.56
C GLU A 107 1.35 6.06 -4.64
N TRP A 108 2.54 6.02 -4.07
CA TRP A 108 2.95 5.08 -3.03
C TRP A 108 3.71 5.80 -1.94
N GLN A 109 3.23 5.71 -0.70
CA GLN A 109 3.88 6.32 0.45
C GLN A 109 4.32 5.27 1.47
N THR A 110 5.59 5.34 1.90
CA THR A 110 6.10 4.43 2.94
C THR A 110 7.17 5.06 3.81
N SER A 111 7.50 4.45 4.95
CA SER A 111 8.53 4.99 5.85
C SER A 111 9.87 4.96 5.15
N THR A 112 10.71 5.98 5.35
CA THR A 112 12.12 5.92 4.92
C THR A 112 12.85 4.70 5.49
N MET A 113 12.40 4.20 6.64
CA MET A 113 12.94 3.00 7.29
C MET A 113 12.39 1.69 6.72
N ASN A 114 11.33 1.72 5.90
CA ASN A 114 10.72 0.52 5.32
C ASN A 114 11.30 0.22 3.94
N ILE A 115 12.56 -0.17 3.92
CA ILE A 115 13.32 -0.44 2.68
C ILE A 115 12.65 -1.54 1.83
N ALA A 116 12.03 -2.53 2.46
CA ALA A 116 11.32 -3.59 1.75
C ALA A 116 10.15 -3.05 0.92
N SER A 117 9.31 -2.18 1.50
CA SER A 117 8.20 -1.53 0.81
C SER A 117 8.66 -0.59 -0.31
N ILE A 118 9.76 0.16 -0.09
CA ILE A 118 10.35 1.02 -1.12
C ILE A 118 10.82 0.17 -2.32
N ARG A 119 11.51 -0.94 -2.07
CA ARG A 119 11.97 -1.87 -3.12
C ARG A 119 10.83 -2.51 -3.90
N VAL A 120 9.68 -2.76 -3.27
CA VAL A 120 8.48 -3.23 -3.96
C VAL A 120 8.02 -2.17 -4.95
N ALA A 121 7.83 -0.93 -4.50
CA ALA A 121 7.39 0.16 -5.37
C ALA A 121 8.34 0.38 -6.57
N GLU A 122 9.65 0.47 -6.33
CA GLU A 122 10.66 0.65 -7.40
C GLU A 122 10.67 -0.50 -8.42
N ARG A 123 10.47 -1.74 -7.95
CA ARG A 123 10.35 -2.90 -8.83
C ARG A 123 9.12 -2.82 -9.72
N MET A 124 8.03 -2.24 -9.22
CA MET A 124 6.78 -2.04 -9.95
C MET A 124 6.76 -0.75 -10.80
N GLY A 125 7.93 -0.11 -10.99
CA GLY A 125 8.05 1.04 -11.89
C GLY A 125 7.87 2.41 -11.23
N PHE A 126 7.50 2.47 -9.95
CA PHE A 126 7.38 3.75 -9.25
C PHE A 126 8.73 4.48 -9.15
N ARG A 127 8.70 5.79 -9.32
CA ARG A 127 9.86 6.69 -9.21
C ARG A 127 9.79 7.46 -7.90
N ARG A 128 10.93 7.61 -7.20
CA ARG A 128 11.01 8.46 -6.00
C ARG A 128 10.84 9.92 -6.40
N GLU A 129 9.98 10.64 -5.69
CA GLU A 129 9.70 12.06 -5.97
C GLU A 129 10.09 12.97 -4.82
N ALA A 130 9.84 12.55 -3.57
CA ALA A 130 10.12 13.35 -2.40
C ALA A 130 10.40 12.52 -1.14
N VAL A 131 11.05 13.17 -0.17
CA VAL A 131 11.10 12.73 1.22
C VAL A 131 10.44 13.79 2.09
N LEU A 132 9.27 13.46 2.63
CA LEU A 132 8.55 14.29 3.59
C LEU A 132 9.14 14.05 4.98
N ARG A 133 10.00 14.95 5.44
CA ARG A 133 10.62 14.91 6.78
C ARG A 133 9.56 15.20 7.84
N TRP A 134 9.52 14.40 8.91
CA TRP A 134 8.56 14.55 10.01
C TRP A 134 7.08 14.50 9.57
N HIS A 135 6.77 13.72 8.54
CA HIS A 135 5.42 13.64 7.97
C HIS A 135 4.40 13.05 8.94
N PHE A 136 4.75 11.98 9.66
CA PHE A 136 3.82 11.36 10.62
C PHE A 136 4.43 11.28 12.01
N VAL A 137 3.58 11.41 13.02
CA VAL A 137 3.86 10.96 14.37
C VAL A 137 3.39 9.50 14.49
N PHE A 138 4.14 8.71 15.23
CA PHE A 138 3.70 7.42 15.75
C PHE A 138 3.45 7.58 17.25
N PRO A 139 2.19 7.84 17.65
CA PRO A 139 1.84 7.97 19.06
C PRO A 139 2.17 6.68 19.80
N GLN A 140 2.87 6.79 20.93
CA GLN A 140 3.34 5.64 21.72
C GLN A 140 4.10 4.62 20.84
N GLY A 141 4.83 5.11 19.84
CA GLY A 141 5.54 4.30 18.87
C GLY A 141 6.52 3.30 19.51
N THR A 142 7.18 3.70 20.60
CA THR A 142 8.09 2.81 21.34
C THR A 142 7.36 1.61 21.95
N LYS A 143 6.18 1.83 22.54
CA LYS A 143 5.33 0.77 23.12
C LYS A 143 4.72 -0.14 22.04
N ASN A 144 4.45 0.42 20.87
CA ASN A 144 3.77 -0.27 19.76
C ASN A 144 4.74 -0.89 18.73
N ASN A 145 6.02 -1.08 19.09
CA ASN A 145 7.07 -1.65 18.23
C ASN A 145 7.19 -0.94 16.85
N LYS A 146 6.92 0.37 16.82
CA LYS A 146 7.10 1.17 15.60
C LYS A 146 8.56 1.58 15.46
N ILE A 147 9.01 1.73 14.23
CA ILE A 147 10.35 2.22 13.91
C ILE A 147 10.24 3.68 13.44
N GLY A 148 10.73 4.61 14.26
CA GLY A 148 10.81 6.03 13.92
C GLY A 148 11.94 6.33 12.93
N ASN A 149 12.10 7.61 12.57
CA ASN A 149 13.14 8.12 11.67
C ASN A 149 14.54 8.19 12.32
N GLY A 150 14.70 7.71 13.56
CA GLY A 150 15.96 7.67 14.29
C GLY A 150 16.45 9.02 14.83
N ARG A 151 15.67 10.10 14.67
CA ARG A 151 16.04 11.45 15.12
C ARG A 151 15.37 11.78 16.47
N PRO A 152 16.01 12.58 17.35
CA PRO A 152 15.41 12.99 18.62
C PRO A 152 14.15 13.81 18.39
N LEU A 153 13.13 13.59 19.23
CA LEU A 153 11.87 14.35 19.16
C LEU A 153 12.09 15.83 19.52
N PRO A 154 11.28 16.75 18.96
CA PRO A 154 11.24 18.13 19.42
C PRO A 154 10.92 18.23 20.92
N PRO A 155 11.45 19.23 21.65
CA PRO A 155 11.10 19.47 23.05
C PRO A 155 9.59 19.56 23.26
N GLY A 156 9.08 18.92 24.31
CA GLY A 156 7.63 18.90 24.63
C GLY A 156 6.83 17.82 23.90
N SER A 157 7.46 16.99 23.07
CA SER A 157 6.78 15.82 22.47
C SER A 157 6.40 14.81 23.55
N PRO A 158 5.23 14.14 23.45
CA PRO A 158 4.83 13.12 24.41
C PRO A 158 5.84 11.98 24.53
N ASP A 159 6.06 11.49 25.76
CA ASP A 159 6.95 10.37 26.00
C ASP A 159 6.50 9.12 25.23
N GLY A 160 7.46 8.46 24.57
CA GLY A 160 7.24 7.24 23.80
C GLY A 160 6.77 7.44 22.36
N ASP A 161 6.48 8.68 21.95
CA ASP A 161 6.20 8.98 20.54
C ASP A 161 7.46 8.78 19.67
N LEU A 162 7.24 8.57 18.37
CA LEU A 162 8.33 8.49 17.39
C LEU A 162 7.97 9.33 16.16
N GLY A 163 8.93 10.06 15.61
CA GLY A 163 8.77 10.75 14.32
C GLY A 163 8.95 9.79 13.15
N ARG A 164 8.20 9.97 12.05
CA ARG A 164 8.37 9.22 10.81
C ARG A 164 8.59 10.17 9.63
N ASP A 165 9.59 9.85 8.83
CA ASP A 165 9.78 10.41 7.50
C ASP A 165 9.12 9.51 6.45
N THR A 166 8.58 10.11 5.41
CA THR A 166 7.88 9.39 4.35
C THR A 166 8.59 9.58 3.03
N VAL A 167 8.99 8.49 2.39
CA VAL A 167 9.29 8.48 0.95
C VAL A 167 7.97 8.49 0.19
N VAL A 168 7.85 9.42 -0.75
CA VAL A 168 6.76 9.48 -1.74
C VAL A 168 7.31 8.98 -3.06
N LEU A 169 6.66 7.98 -3.64
CA LEU A 169 6.91 7.53 -5.00
C LEU A 169 5.66 7.69 -5.86
N GLY A 170 5.84 8.00 -7.13
CA GLY A 170 4.78 8.13 -8.12
C GLY A 170 4.99 7.21 -9.32
N LEU A 171 3.89 6.75 -9.91
CA LEU A 171 3.85 6.15 -11.23
C LEU A 171 2.75 6.84 -12.04
N CYS A 172 3.13 7.50 -13.11
CA CYS A 172 2.22 8.26 -13.97
C CYS A 172 1.82 7.44 -15.21
N TRP A 173 0.71 7.84 -15.84
CA TRP A 173 0.14 7.12 -16.99
C TRP A 173 1.09 7.05 -18.20
N ASP A 174 1.90 8.08 -18.39
CA ASP A 174 2.89 8.17 -19.46
C ASP A 174 4.04 7.19 -19.22
N ASP A 175 4.54 7.10 -17.99
CA ASP A 175 5.50 6.07 -17.59
C ASP A 175 4.92 4.65 -17.73
N TRP A 176 3.62 4.49 -17.43
CA TRP A 176 2.89 3.24 -17.61
C TRP A 176 2.85 2.77 -19.06
N GLU A 177 2.44 3.64 -19.98
CA GLU A 177 2.35 3.31 -21.40
C GLU A 177 3.73 3.17 -22.09
N GLN A 178 4.76 3.87 -21.60
CA GLN A 178 6.10 3.81 -22.20
C GLN A 178 6.90 2.56 -21.81
N GLU A 179 6.90 2.17 -20.54
CA GLU A 179 7.78 1.09 -20.05
C GLU A 179 7.22 0.31 -18.85
N ALA A 180 6.47 0.96 -17.95
CA ALA A 180 6.17 0.37 -16.66
C ALA A 180 5.14 -0.76 -16.75
N ARG A 181 4.22 -0.74 -17.72
CA ARG A 181 3.27 -1.85 -17.95
C ARG A 181 4.01 -3.16 -18.22
N GLU A 182 4.91 -3.16 -19.19
CA GLU A 182 5.69 -4.36 -19.57
C GLU A 182 6.55 -4.84 -18.40
N LYS A 183 7.23 -3.91 -17.70
CA LYS A 183 8.02 -4.22 -16.51
C LYS A 183 7.19 -4.86 -15.39
N VAL A 184 5.95 -4.39 -15.19
CA VAL A 184 5.02 -4.93 -14.19
C VAL A 184 4.54 -6.32 -14.61
N GLU A 185 4.18 -6.52 -15.87
CA GLU A 185 3.80 -7.82 -16.41
C GLU A 185 4.94 -8.86 -16.29
N GLU A 186 6.17 -8.47 -16.62
CA GLU A 186 7.36 -9.30 -16.41
C GLU A 186 7.58 -9.64 -14.93
N ALA A 187 7.34 -8.69 -14.02
CA ALA A 187 7.47 -8.93 -12.58
C ALA A 187 6.40 -9.91 -12.08
N MET A 188 5.17 -9.80 -12.57
CA MET A 188 4.05 -10.69 -12.24
C MET A 188 4.27 -12.12 -12.75
N ALA A 189 4.86 -12.28 -13.95
CA ALA A 189 5.14 -13.57 -14.56
C ALA A 189 6.23 -14.40 -13.84
N ARG A 190 6.99 -13.80 -12.92
CA ARG A 190 8.04 -14.52 -12.17
C ARG A 190 7.43 -15.52 -11.20
N THR A 191 7.72 -16.79 -11.43
CA THR A 191 7.23 -17.95 -10.65
C THR A 191 8.02 -18.21 -9.36
N LYS A 192 8.73 -17.20 -8.82
CA LYS A 192 9.59 -17.35 -7.63
C LYS A 192 9.09 -16.53 -6.46
#